data_AF-A0A7X2NVC8-F1
#
_entry.id   AF-A0A7X2NVC8-F1
#
_cell.length_a   1.000
_cell.length_b   1.000
_cell.length_c   1.000
_cell.angle_alpha   90.00
_cell.angle_beta   90.00
_cell.angle_gamma   90.00
#
_symmetry.space_group_name_H-M   'P 1'
#
loop_
_entity.id
_entity.type
_entity.pdbx_description
1 polymer ?
#
loop_
_entity_poly.entity_id
_entity_poly.type
_entity_poly.pdbx_seq_one_letter_code
_entity_poly.pdbx_strand_id
1 'polypeptide(L)'
;MAASIEHYQLPLPQIEGARLLIVVAPYYRQIADGLIAGARDVAARAGASVDLVEVPGALEVPTAIAMAASRGLYDGYVALGCVIRGETTHYDTVCNDSSRGITLLGLQGHCIGNGILTVENVAQAEVRADPQGQNKGGGAAAAALHLIALKRRWDMQSPRADRPRDPIRLAGDLEGTRPA
;
A
#
# COMPACT_ATOMS: atom_id res chain seq x y z
N MET A 1 -9.24 -12.58 26.42
CA MET A 1 -8.20 -11.63 26.87
C MET A 1 -6.84 -12.16 26.45
N ALA A 2 -6.48 -12.05 25.17
CA ALA A 2 -5.10 -12.28 24.76
C ALA A 2 -4.35 -11.00 25.16
N ALA A 3 -3.50 -11.13 26.17
CA ALA A 3 -2.66 -10.05 26.67
C ALA A 3 -1.91 -9.38 25.52
N SER A 4 -1.80 -8.06 25.63
CA SER A 4 -1.04 -7.17 24.77
C SER A 4 0.41 -7.66 24.61
N ILE A 5 0.67 -8.39 23.52
CA ILE A 5 2.03 -8.56 23.04
C ILE A 5 2.45 -7.20 22.48
N GLU A 6 3.45 -6.57 23.10
CA GLU A 6 4.05 -5.36 22.53
C GLU A 6 4.70 -5.73 21.19
N HIS A 7 4.21 -5.11 20.12
CA HIS A 7 4.79 -5.27 18.80
C HIS A 7 5.85 -4.18 18.60
N TYR A 8 7.07 -4.58 18.25
CA TYR A 8 8.09 -3.63 17.83
C TYR A 8 7.61 -2.86 16.60
N GLN A 9 7.69 -1.54 16.67
CA GLN A 9 7.38 -0.62 15.58
C GLN A 9 8.67 0.06 15.12
N LEU A 10 8.88 0.12 13.81
CA LEU A 10 9.97 0.90 13.24
C LEU A 10 9.77 2.39 13.55
N PRO A 11 10.84 3.17 13.77
CA PRO A 11 10.74 4.62 13.86
C PRO A 11 10.13 5.20 12.58
N LEU A 12 9.08 6.00 12.73
CA LEU A 12 8.36 6.60 11.61
C LEU A 12 9.33 7.50 10.80
N PRO A 13 9.47 7.29 9.48
CA PRO A 13 10.35 8.11 8.67
C PRO A 13 9.73 9.49 8.45
N GLN A 14 10.57 10.52 8.38
CA GLN A 14 10.16 11.87 8.01
C GLN A 14 10.31 12.02 6.49
N ILE A 15 9.18 12.20 5.79
CA ILE A 15 9.09 12.22 4.34
C ILE A 15 8.31 13.47 3.92
N GLU A 16 8.96 14.62 4.05
CA GLU A 16 8.36 15.89 3.64
C GLU A 16 7.97 15.86 2.15
N GLY A 17 6.79 16.41 1.87
CA GLY A 17 6.28 16.58 0.52
C GLY A 17 5.82 15.30 -0.16
N ALA A 18 5.82 14.14 0.50
CA ALA A 18 5.18 12.95 -0.07
C ALA A 18 3.66 13.13 -0.19
N ARG A 19 3.11 12.62 -1.28
CA ARG A 19 1.66 12.55 -1.52
C ARG A 19 1.22 11.10 -1.46
N LEU A 20 0.34 10.79 -0.50
CA LEU A 20 -0.30 9.49 -0.40
C LEU A 20 -1.73 9.57 -0.94
N LEU A 21 -2.18 8.47 -1.54
CA LEU A 21 -3.59 8.23 -1.78
C LEU A 21 -4.11 7.15 -0.83
N ILE A 22 -5.07 7.48 0.02
CA ILE A 22 -5.89 6.48 0.71
C ILE A 22 -6.99 6.02 -0.26
N VAL A 23 -7.04 4.71 -0.52
CA VAL A 23 -8.16 4.06 -1.20
C VAL A 23 -8.86 3.19 -0.18
N VAL A 24 -10.11 3.52 0.15
CA VAL A 24 -10.87 2.85 1.21
C VAL A 24 -12.14 2.18 0.67
N ALA A 25 -12.44 0.98 1.16
CA ALA A 25 -13.73 0.34 1.01
C ALA A 25 -14.56 0.48 2.30
N PRO A 26 -15.48 1.45 2.41
CA PRO A 26 -16.14 1.80 3.67
C PRO A 26 -17.40 0.96 3.95
N TYR A 27 -17.36 -0.35 3.68
CA TYR A 27 -18.52 -1.25 3.87
C TYR A 27 -19.04 -1.22 5.31
N TYR A 28 -18.14 -1.10 6.30
CA TYR A 28 -18.46 -0.82 7.69
C TYR A 28 -17.97 0.59 8.05
N ARG A 29 -18.85 1.59 7.96
CA ARG A 29 -18.47 3.01 8.02
C ARG A 29 -17.65 3.39 9.25
N GLN A 30 -18.10 3.01 10.44
CA GLN A 30 -17.41 3.33 11.70
C GLN A 30 -15.99 2.74 11.75
N ILE A 31 -15.81 1.50 11.26
CA ILE A 31 -14.49 0.85 11.16
C ILE A 31 -13.61 1.59 10.16
N ALA A 32 -14.17 1.96 9.00
CA ALA A 32 -13.46 2.70 7.97
C ALA A 32 -12.99 4.07 8.47
N ASP A 33 -13.84 4.82 9.16
CA ASP A 33 -13.52 6.13 9.71
C ASP A 33 -12.36 6.06 10.73
N GLY A 34 -12.33 5.02 11.58
CA GLY A 34 -11.20 4.76 12.47
C GLY A 34 -9.89 4.49 11.72
N LEU A 35 -9.93 3.63 10.70
CA LEU A 35 -8.77 3.35 9.85
C LEU A 35 -8.26 4.61 9.13
N ILE A 36 -9.17 5.41 8.56
CA ILE A 36 -8.83 6.65 7.86
C ILE A 36 -8.22 7.66 8.83
N ALA A 37 -8.79 7.83 10.02
CA ALA A 37 -8.28 8.75 11.03
C ALA A 37 -6.84 8.38 11.44
N GLY A 38 -6.60 7.10 11.73
CA GLY A 38 -5.27 6.59 12.05
C GLY A 38 -4.26 6.79 10.92
N ALA A 39 -4.65 6.52 9.67
CA ALA A 39 -3.80 6.70 8.50
C ALA A 39 -3.43 8.18 8.27
N ARG A 40 -4.41 9.09 8.38
CA ARG A 40 -4.21 10.54 8.22
C ARG A 40 -3.29 11.11 9.30
N ASP A 41 -3.47 10.71 10.57
CA ASP A 41 -2.62 11.15 11.67
C ASP A 41 -1.17 10.74 11.45
N VAL A 42 -0.93 9.47 11.12
CA VAL A 42 0.43 8.96 10.85
C VAL A 42 1.08 9.68 9.67
N ALA A 43 0.35 9.90 8.57
CA ALA A 43 0.86 10.63 7.42
C ALA A 43 1.24 12.08 7.77
N ALA A 44 0.40 12.77 8.54
CA ALA A 44 0.67 14.13 8.99
C ALA A 44 1.94 14.22 9.86
N ARG A 45 2.12 13.29 10.81
CA ARG A 45 3.33 13.21 11.66
C ARG A 45 4.62 12.90 10.90
N ALA A 46 4.50 12.36 9.68
CA ALA A 46 5.63 12.11 8.79
C ALA A 46 5.87 13.24 7.76
N GLY A 47 5.07 14.31 7.77
CA GLY A 47 5.16 15.41 6.80
C GLY A 47 4.58 15.09 5.41
N ALA A 48 3.74 14.05 5.32
CA ALA A 48 3.07 13.65 4.07
C ALA A 48 1.65 14.21 3.97
N SER A 49 1.24 14.54 2.76
CA SER A 49 -0.13 14.93 2.40
C SER A 49 -0.93 13.71 1.93
N VAL A 50 -2.26 13.78 2.08
CA VAL A 50 -3.13 12.63 1.83
C VAL A 50 -4.42 13.02 1.12
N ASP A 51 -4.64 12.42 -0.04
CA ASP A 51 -5.94 12.37 -0.71
C ASP A 51 -6.70 11.10 -0.33
N LEU A 52 -8.03 11.13 -0.48
CA LEU A 52 -8.91 10.02 -0.12
C LEU A 52 -9.89 9.75 -1.26
N VAL A 53 -10.00 8.49 -1.64
CA VAL A 53 -11.05 7.98 -2.54
C VAL A 53 -11.73 6.78 -1.91
N GLU A 54 -13.05 6.71 -2.07
CA GLU A 54 -13.87 5.59 -1.62
C GLU A 54 -14.21 4.69 -2.81
N VAL A 55 -14.18 3.37 -2.58
CA VAL A 55 -14.62 2.35 -3.53
C VAL A 55 -15.69 1.45 -2.89
N PRO A 56 -16.56 0.78 -3.66
CA PRO A 56 -17.68 0.02 -3.09
C PRO A 56 -17.27 -1.14 -2.18
N GLY A 57 -16.15 -1.82 -2.48
CA GLY A 57 -15.71 -3.02 -1.78
C GLY A 57 -14.20 -3.22 -1.80
N ALA A 58 -13.72 -4.17 -0.99
CA ALA A 58 -12.30 -4.47 -0.84
C ALA A 58 -11.67 -5.01 -2.14
N LEU A 59 -12.46 -5.64 -3.02
CA LEU A 59 -12.02 -6.14 -4.32
C LEU A 59 -11.68 -5.02 -5.31
N GLU A 60 -12.29 -3.84 -5.16
CA GLU A 60 -12.04 -2.70 -6.02
C GLU A 60 -10.82 -1.88 -5.59
N VAL A 61 -10.33 -2.06 -4.34
CA VAL A 61 -9.19 -1.31 -3.80
C VAL A 61 -7.92 -1.46 -4.65
N PRO A 62 -7.45 -2.68 -5.01
CA PRO A 62 -6.29 -2.83 -5.89
C PRO A 62 -6.49 -2.13 -7.25
N THR A 63 -7.66 -2.27 -7.86
CA THR A 63 -7.97 -1.68 -9.17
C THR A 63 -7.91 -0.15 -9.13
N ALA A 64 -8.50 0.48 -8.12
CA ALA A 64 -8.44 1.93 -7.95
C ALA A 64 -6.99 2.42 -7.71
N ILE A 65 -6.19 1.68 -6.93
CA ILE A 65 -4.76 1.97 -6.76
C ILE A 65 -4.04 1.89 -8.12
N ALA A 66 -4.27 0.84 -8.91
CA ALA A 66 -3.66 0.68 -10.23
C ALA A 66 -4.03 1.84 -11.18
N MET A 67 -5.29 2.25 -11.18
CA MET A 67 -5.76 3.40 -11.96
C MET A 67 -5.02 4.68 -11.57
N ALA A 68 -4.90 4.98 -10.28
CA ALA A 68 -4.17 6.15 -9.79
C ALA A 68 -2.67 6.06 -10.08
N ALA A 69 -2.07 4.88 -9.90
CA ALA A 69 -0.66 4.63 -10.11
C ALA A 69 -0.21 4.83 -11.56
N SER A 70 -1.07 4.47 -12.52
CA SER A 70 -0.82 4.73 -13.95
C SER A 70 -0.66 6.20 -14.31
N ARG A 71 -1.11 7.12 -13.43
CA ARG A 71 -1.03 8.57 -13.63
C ARG A 71 0.18 9.22 -12.96
N GLY A 72 0.90 8.48 -12.11
CA GLY A 72 2.09 8.99 -11.41
C GLY A 72 1.83 10.17 -10.46
N LEU A 73 0.60 10.29 -9.93
CA LEU A 73 0.18 11.45 -9.12
C LEU A 73 0.60 11.36 -7.64
N TYR A 74 0.92 10.15 -7.16
CA TYR A 74 1.17 9.87 -5.76
C TYR A 74 2.48 9.10 -5.58
N ASP A 75 3.19 9.38 -4.50
CA ASP A 75 4.41 8.67 -4.08
C ASP A 75 4.09 7.27 -3.52
N GLY A 76 2.92 7.11 -2.92
CA GLY A 76 2.46 5.83 -2.37
C GLY A 76 0.96 5.79 -2.08
N TYR A 77 0.51 4.62 -1.64
CA TYR A 77 -0.90 4.29 -1.52
C TYR A 77 -1.17 3.59 -0.19
N VAL A 78 -2.34 3.82 0.37
CA VAL A 78 -2.82 3.15 1.58
C VAL A 78 -4.14 2.47 1.25
N ALA A 79 -4.13 1.14 1.22
CA ALA A 79 -5.30 0.33 0.98
C ALA A 79 -6.04 0.06 2.29
N LEU A 80 -7.27 0.57 2.46
CA LEU A 80 -8.05 0.42 3.68
C LEU A 80 -9.37 -0.29 3.40
N GLY A 81 -9.86 -1.04 4.39
CA GLY A 81 -11.16 -1.71 4.31
C GLY A 81 -11.35 -2.68 5.46
N CYS A 82 -12.50 -3.34 5.50
CA CYS A 82 -12.76 -4.39 6.48
C CYS A 82 -13.68 -5.45 5.90
N VAL A 83 -13.28 -6.71 6.06
CA VAL A 83 -14.02 -7.90 5.69
C VAL A 83 -14.20 -8.72 6.96
N ILE A 84 -15.45 -8.95 7.33
CA ILE A 84 -15.83 -9.71 8.53
C ILE A 84 -16.39 -11.06 8.07
N ARG A 85 -15.95 -12.17 8.68
CA ARG A 85 -16.42 -13.51 8.31
C ARG A 85 -17.93 -13.62 8.43
N GLY A 86 -18.56 -14.01 7.32
CA GLY A 86 -19.97 -14.37 7.24
C GLY A 86 -20.16 -15.88 7.08
N GLU A 87 -21.31 -16.28 6.55
CA GLU A 87 -21.73 -17.69 6.47
C GLU A 87 -21.12 -18.45 5.29
N THR A 88 -20.59 -17.75 4.28
CA THR A 88 -20.14 -18.35 3.03
C THR A 88 -18.65 -18.17 2.79
N THR A 89 -18.10 -18.95 1.86
CA THR A 89 -16.70 -18.86 1.40
C THR A 89 -16.38 -17.53 0.68
N HIS A 90 -17.37 -16.66 0.45
CA HIS A 90 -17.15 -15.33 -0.10
C HIS A 90 -16.13 -14.52 0.72
N TYR A 91 -16.10 -14.71 2.04
CA TYR A 91 -15.08 -14.11 2.90
C TYR A 91 -13.67 -14.44 2.41
N ASP A 92 -13.40 -15.72 2.14
CA ASP A 92 -12.07 -16.18 1.76
C ASP A 92 -11.70 -15.63 0.36
N THR A 93 -12.65 -15.57 -0.57
CA THR A 93 -12.46 -14.94 -1.89
C THR A 93 -12.09 -13.46 -1.75
N VAL A 94 -12.89 -12.67 -1.03
CA VAL A 94 -12.66 -11.22 -0.90
C VAL A 94 -11.33 -10.95 -0.21
N CYS A 95 -11.03 -11.63 0.89
CA CYS A 95 -9.78 -11.46 1.64
C CYS A 95 -8.54 -11.81 0.80
N ASN A 96 -8.58 -12.95 0.12
CA ASN A 96 -7.43 -13.45 -0.62
C ASN A 96 -7.17 -12.63 -1.88
N ASP A 97 -8.21 -12.33 -2.66
CA ASP A 97 -8.05 -11.66 -3.94
C ASP A 97 -7.70 -10.17 -3.79
N SER A 98 -8.27 -9.48 -2.78
CA SER A 98 -7.88 -8.09 -2.49
C SER A 98 -6.41 -8.02 -2.03
N SER A 99 -6.00 -8.92 -1.14
CA SER A 99 -4.62 -9.00 -0.63
C SER A 99 -3.63 -9.34 -1.75
N ARG A 100 -3.97 -10.31 -2.61
CA ARG A 100 -3.19 -10.69 -3.78
C ARG A 100 -3.04 -9.52 -4.76
N GLY A 101 -4.12 -8.82 -5.06
CA GLY A 101 -4.09 -7.64 -5.94
C GLY A 101 -3.14 -6.56 -5.43
N ILE A 102 -3.24 -6.21 -4.14
CA ILE A 102 -2.34 -5.24 -3.50
C ILE A 102 -0.88 -5.69 -3.57
N THR A 103 -0.63 -6.98 -3.28
CA THR A 103 0.72 -7.55 -3.29
C THR A 103 1.35 -7.48 -4.68
N LEU A 104 0.60 -7.83 -5.72
CA LEU A 104 1.08 -7.76 -7.10
C LEU A 104 1.44 -6.34 -7.52
N LEU A 105 0.63 -5.34 -7.13
CA LEU A 105 0.96 -3.93 -7.38
C LEU A 105 2.20 -3.47 -6.62
N GLY A 106 2.38 -3.93 -5.38
CA GLY A 106 3.58 -3.69 -4.59
C GLY A 106 4.84 -4.22 -5.28
N LEU A 107 4.77 -5.47 -5.78
CA LEU A 107 5.86 -6.11 -6.53
C LEU A 107 6.16 -5.44 -7.88
N GLN A 108 5.20 -4.71 -8.45
CA GLN A 108 5.41 -3.86 -9.64
C GLN A 108 6.11 -2.53 -9.31
N GLY A 109 6.43 -2.25 -8.05
CA GLY A 109 7.22 -1.09 -7.63
C GLY A 109 6.40 0.08 -7.05
N HIS A 110 5.12 -0.16 -6.72
CA HIS A 110 4.28 0.81 -6.02
C HIS A 110 4.45 0.68 -4.50
N CYS A 111 4.60 1.82 -3.82
CA CYS A 111 4.74 1.85 -2.36
C CYS A 111 3.34 1.76 -1.72
N ILE A 112 2.92 0.56 -1.30
CA ILE A 112 1.55 0.33 -0.80
C ILE A 112 1.58 -0.22 0.62
N GLY A 113 0.80 0.40 1.51
CA GLY A 113 0.47 -0.13 2.82
C GLY A 113 -0.90 -0.80 2.82
N ASN A 114 -0.98 -2.05 3.28
CA ASN A 114 -2.24 -2.79 3.37
C ASN A 114 -2.84 -2.73 4.78
N GLY A 115 -3.99 -2.07 4.91
CA GLY A 115 -4.81 -1.97 6.11
C GLY A 115 -6.23 -2.53 5.91
N ILE A 116 -6.44 -3.43 4.94
CA ILE A 116 -7.69 -4.18 4.84
C ILE A 116 -7.75 -5.20 5.98
N LEU A 117 -8.71 -5.02 6.88
CA LEU A 117 -8.91 -5.91 8.01
C LEU A 117 -9.61 -7.18 7.56
N THR A 118 -9.05 -8.34 7.93
CA THR A 118 -9.67 -9.66 7.75
C THR A 118 -9.90 -10.24 9.15
N VAL A 119 -11.16 -10.27 9.58
CA VAL A 119 -11.52 -10.59 10.97
C VAL A 119 -12.72 -11.53 11.05
N GLU A 120 -12.85 -12.19 12.20
CA GLU A 120 -13.92 -13.15 12.46
C GLU A 120 -15.20 -12.48 13.02
N ASN A 121 -15.11 -11.26 13.55
CA ASN A 121 -16.26 -10.54 14.12
C ASN A 121 -16.02 -9.03 14.24
N VAL A 122 -17.10 -8.29 14.52
CA VAL A 122 -17.09 -6.81 14.67
C VAL A 122 -16.17 -6.34 15.79
N ALA A 123 -16.19 -6.99 16.96
CA ALA A 123 -15.34 -6.58 18.09
C ALA A 123 -13.84 -6.64 17.75
N GLN A 124 -13.42 -7.62 16.94
CA GLN A 124 -12.06 -7.69 16.42
C GLN A 124 -11.75 -6.54 15.45
N ALA A 125 -12.70 -6.12 14.62
CA ALA A 125 -12.55 -4.98 13.71
C ALA A 125 -12.41 -3.67 14.48
N GLU A 126 -13.25 -3.43 15.49
CA GLU A 126 -13.25 -2.21 16.30
C GLU A 126 -11.89 -1.96 16.96
N VAL A 127 -11.35 -2.96 17.66
CA VAL A 127 -10.02 -2.87 18.31
C VAL A 127 -8.89 -2.63 17.31
N ARG A 128 -9.03 -3.14 16.08
CA ARG A 128 -8.03 -2.99 15.01
C ARG A 128 -8.10 -1.64 14.32
N ALA A 129 -9.30 -1.09 14.16
CA ALA A 129 -9.54 0.19 13.52
C ALA A 129 -9.35 1.38 14.44
N ASP A 130 -9.47 1.19 15.75
CA ASP A 130 -9.30 2.26 16.75
C ASP A 130 -7.88 2.89 16.66
N PRO A 131 -7.77 4.21 16.38
CA PRO A 131 -6.50 4.93 16.37
C PRO A 131 -5.74 4.89 17.70
N GLN A 132 -6.44 4.69 18.82
CA GLN A 132 -5.86 4.52 20.16
C GLN A 132 -5.67 3.04 20.55
N GLY A 133 -6.23 2.13 19.74
CA GLY A 133 -6.08 0.69 19.88
C GLY A 133 -4.91 0.17 19.04
N GLN A 134 -5.15 -0.86 18.23
CA GLN A 134 -4.09 -1.41 17.37
C GLN A 134 -3.80 -0.56 16.12
N ASN A 135 -4.63 0.45 15.84
CA ASN A 135 -4.44 1.46 14.80
C ASN A 135 -3.89 0.90 13.48
N LYS A 136 -4.58 -0.09 12.90
CA LYS A 136 -4.13 -0.75 11.66
C LYS A 136 -4.13 0.19 10.46
N GLY A 137 -4.98 1.22 10.46
CA GLY A 137 -4.95 2.27 9.44
C GLY A 137 -3.66 3.09 9.50
N GLY A 138 -3.25 3.52 10.69
CA GLY A 138 -1.96 4.19 10.91
C GLY A 138 -0.77 3.29 10.58
N GLY A 139 -0.84 2.00 10.94
CA GLY A 139 0.17 1.01 10.56
C GLY A 139 0.32 0.86 9.04
N ALA A 140 -0.78 0.87 8.29
CA ALA A 140 -0.75 0.84 6.84
C ALA A 140 -0.11 2.10 6.25
N ALA A 141 -0.44 3.29 6.75
CA ALA A 141 0.21 4.53 6.32
C ALA A 141 1.72 4.52 6.61
N ALA A 142 2.13 4.08 7.80
CA ALA A 142 3.55 3.93 8.15
C ALA A 142 4.28 2.97 7.19
N ALA A 143 3.66 1.84 6.85
CA ALA A 143 4.23 0.88 5.90
C ALA A 143 4.45 1.50 4.52
N ALA A 144 3.47 2.24 3.99
CA ALA A 144 3.61 2.95 2.72
C ALA A 144 4.76 3.96 2.77
N LEU A 145 4.86 4.75 3.84
CA LEU A 145 5.91 5.75 4.04
C LEU A 145 7.31 5.12 4.13
N HIS A 146 7.46 3.98 4.80
CA HIS A 146 8.71 3.23 4.83
C HIS A 146 9.15 2.77 3.44
N LEU A 147 8.21 2.29 2.61
CA LEU A 147 8.50 1.91 1.23
C LEU A 147 8.92 3.13 0.39
N ILE A 148 8.28 4.29 0.58
CA ILE A 148 8.67 5.54 -0.09
C ILE A 148 10.08 5.95 0.32
N ALA A 149 10.38 5.92 1.62
CA ALA A 149 11.71 6.25 2.15
C ALA A 149 12.79 5.34 1.54
N LEU A 150 12.49 4.04 1.46
CA LEU A 150 13.37 3.03 0.88
C LEU A 150 13.62 3.28 -0.61
N LYS A 151 12.55 3.56 -1.37
CA LYS A 151 12.60 3.87 -2.79
C LYS A 151 13.44 5.13 -3.05
N ARG A 152 13.13 6.24 -2.38
CA ARG A 152 13.90 7.50 -2.48
C ARG A 152 15.38 7.29 -2.16
N ARG A 153 15.69 6.51 -1.11
CA ARG A 153 17.08 6.20 -0.73
C ARG A 153 17.84 5.46 -1.84
N TRP A 154 17.23 4.45 -2.45
CA TRP A 154 17.87 3.68 -3.52
C TRP A 154 17.91 4.40 -4.87
N ASP A 155 16.96 5.29 -5.13
CA ASP A 155 17.00 6.17 -6.29
C ASP A 155 18.18 7.16 -6.20
N MET A 156 18.45 7.71 -5.00
CA MET A 156 19.63 8.56 -4.76
C MET A 156 20.95 7.81 -4.81
N GLN A 157 20.96 6.53 -4.41
CA GLN A 157 22.18 5.71 -4.32
C GLN A 157 22.53 4.99 -5.62
N SER A 158 21.65 4.98 -6.62
CA SER A 158 21.89 4.25 -7.87
C SER A 158 23.04 4.86 -8.67
N PRO A 159 24.22 4.20 -8.77
CA PRO A 159 25.24 4.55 -9.74
C PRO A 159 24.83 3.84 -11.05
N ARG A 160 23.85 4.40 -11.77
CA ARG A 160 23.30 3.78 -12.98
C ARG A 160 23.15 4.73 -14.18
N ALA A 161 23.93 5.81 -14.20
CA ALA A 161 24.06 6.66 -15.39
C ALA A 161 25.09 6.13 -16.41
N ASP A 162 25.94 5.15 -16.06
CA ASP A 162 27.09 4.77 -16.92
C ASP A 162 27.27 3.25 -17.11
N ARG A 163 26.20 2.46 -17.02
CA ARG A 163 26.25 1.11 -17.64
C ARG A 163 25.70 1.24 -19.05
N PRO A 164 26.49 0.99 -20.10
CA PRO A 164 25.93 0.84 -21.44
C PRO A 164 24.81 -0.20 -21.33
N ARG A 165 23.60 0.19 -21.74
CA ARG A 165 22.49 -0.75 -21.87
C ARG A 165 23.01 -1.83 -22.80
N ASP A 166 23.12 -3.06 -22.32
CA ASP A 166 23.38 -4.20 -23.19
C ASP A 166 22.30 -4.14 -24.28
N PRO A 167 22.65 -3.83 -25.54
CA PRO A 167 21.67 -3.87 -26.59
C PRO A 167 21.19 -5.31 -26.60
N ILE A 168 19.86 -5.46 -26.49
CA ILE A 168 19.15 -6.73 -26.51
C ILE A 168 19.85 -7.63 -27.55
N ARG A 169 20.56 -8.67 -27.10
CA ARG A 169 21.02 -9.74 -27.99
C ARG A 169 19.77 -10.51 -28.40
N LEU A 170 19.08 -10.01 -29.42
CA LEU A 170 18.18 -10.81 -30.22
C LEU A 170 19.04 -11.93 -30.83
N ALA A 171 18.72 -13.17 -30.51
CA ALA A 171 19.32 -14.32 -31.16
C ALA A 171 18.89 -14.30 -32.63
N GLY A 172 19.75 -13.79 -33.51
CA GLY A 172 19.48 -13.63 -34.93
C GLY A 172 20.36 -12.55 -35.54
N ASP A 173 21.60 -12.94 -35.85
CA ASP A 173 22.51 -12.37 -36.86
C ASP A 173 22.85 -10.88 -36.83
N LEU A 174 24.13 -10.59 -36.55
CA LEU A 174 24.77 -9.33 -36.91
C LEU A 174 25.11 -9.36 -38.40
N GLU A 175 24.19 -8.94 -39.25
CA GLU A 175 24.51 -8.57 -40.64
C GLU A 175 24.81 -7.07 -40.73
N GLY A 176 26.03 -6.73 -41.19
CA GLY A 176 26.24 -5.50 -41.94
C GLY A 176 27.08 -4.37 -41.33
N THR A 177 28.21 -4.65 -40.67
CA THR A 177 29.34 -3.69 -40.74
C THR A 177 30.15 -4.00 -42.00
N ARG A 178 29.88 -3.31 -43.11
CA ARG A 178 30.85 -3.25 -44.22
C ARG A 178 31.88 -2.16 -43.92
N PRO A 179 33.19 -2.43 -44.09
CA PRO A 179 34.21 -1.39 -44.06
C PRO A 179 34.43 -0.82 -45.46
N ALA A 180 34.26 0.50 -45.59
CA ALA A 180 35.08 1.47 -46.34
C ALA A 180 34.41 2.85 -46.26
#